data_AF-A0A1G6TC67-F1
#
_entry.id   AF-A0A1G6TC67-F1
#
_cell.length_a   1.000
_cell.length_b   1.000
_cell.length_c   1.000
_cell.angle_alpha   90.00
_cell.angle_beta   90.00
_cell.angle_gamma   90.00
#
_symmetry.space_group_name_H-M   'P 1'
#
loop_
_entity.id
_entity.type
_entity.pdbx_description
1 polymer ?
#
loop_
_entity_poly.entity_id
_entity_poly.type
_entity_poly.pdbx_seq_one_letter_code
_entity_poly.pdbx_strand_id
1 'polypeptide(L)'
;MKRVTVLFLISGFFLLSCGGRMQNETTAAPPKTEPATKDTLRSDTGEAVSIAETRLPGSLPQRNFPIKDSTSFDNFEQTGIADNGFLKRIKFNPGHLDARNFRLNYTVPFSENFSSVVVTYQSGEHELFTTLITLSKEDTIIDRLEIAYDEIAESAFGKSSSIEKDKITVTDWNWMSEEKPVSESKTYVLQQDGKFKILPSAGNK
;
A
#
# COMPACT_ATOMS: atom_id res chain seq x y z
N MET A 1 -40.01 -31.20 -16.52
CA MET A 1 -39.05 -31.18 -17.63
C MET A 1 -39.62 -30.37 -18.80
N LYS A 2 -39.14 -29.15 -19.02
CA LYS A 2 -39.26 -28.44 -20.30
C LYS A 2 -37.99 -27.61 -20.47
N ARG A 3 -37.11 -28.04 -21.39
CA ARG A 3 -35.87 -27.34 -21.75
C ARG A 3 -36.24 -26.32 -22.82
N VAL A 4 -36.01 -25.04 -22.54
CA VAL A 4 -36.07 -23.97 -23.55
C VAL A 4 -34.64 -23.53 -23.78
N THR A 5 -34.15 -23.81 -24.98
CA THR A 5 -32.82 -23.44 -25.45
C THR A 5 -32.96 -22.13 -26.22
N VAL A 6 -32.28 -21.06 -25.80
CA VAL A 6 -32.23 -19.79 -26.54
C VAL A 6 -30.78 -19.55 -26.97
N LEU A 7 -30.63 -19.40 -28.29
CA LEU A 7 -29.38 -19.13 -29.02
C LEU A 7 -28.81 -17.74 -28.69
N PHE A 8 -27.50 -17.66 -28.49
CA PHE A 8 -26.73 -16.42 -28.52
C PHE A 8 -26.37 -16.05 -29.97
N LEU A 9 -26.73 -14.84 -30.40
CA LEU A 9 -26.27 -14.21 -31.64
C LEU A 9 -25.10 -13.29 -31.31
N ILE A 10 -23.89 -13.67 -31.75
CA ILE A 10 -22.69 -12.83 -31.69
C ILE A 10 -22.63 -12.03 -33.00
N SER A 11 -22.82 -10.71 -32.92
CA SER A 11 -22.48 -9.79 -34.02
C SER A 11 -21.14 -9.13 -33.74
N GLY A 12 -20.12 -9.49 -34.52
CA GLY A 12 -18.87 -8.75 -34.58
C GLY A 12 -19.02 -7.51 -35.48
N PHE A 13 -18.36 -6.42 -35.09
CA PHE A 13 -17.98 -5.35 -36.00
C PHE A 13 -16.48 -5.07 -35.85
N PHE A 14 -15.77 -5.34 -36.94
CA PHE A 14 -14.42 -4.89 -37.22
C PHE A 14 -14.44 -3.43 -37.73
N LEU A 15 -13.23 -2.86 -37.81
CA LEU A 15 -12.71 -1.73 -38.61
C LEU A 15 -12.17 -0.59 -37.72
N LEU A 16 -10.85 -0.44 -37.53
CA LEU A 16 -9.82 0.13 -38.44
C LEU A 16 -10.00 1.62 -38.77
N SER A 17 -9.08 2.44 -38.24
CA SER A 17 -8.52 3.64 -38.89
C SER A 17 -7.19 3.97 -38.18
N CYS A 18 -6.01 3.85 -38.81
CA CYS A 18 -5.36 4.85 -39.69
C CYS A 18 -5.37 6.26 -39.09
N GLY A 19 -4.27 7.02 -38.96
CA GLY A 19 -2.91 6.94 -39.50
C GLY A 19 -2.36 8.38 -39.67
N GLY A 20 -1.03 8.55 -39.66
CA GLY A 20 -0.30 9.75 -40.13
C GLY A 20 0.44 10.53 -39.02
N ARG A 21 1.78 10.42 -38.85
CA ARG A 21 2.92 11.08 -39.57
C ARG A 21 2.89 12.62 -39.50
N MET A 22 3.78 13.25 -38.72
CA MET A 22 5.18 13.66 -39.00
C MET A 22 5.32 15.08 -39.59
N GLN A 23 6.04 15.97 -38.89
CA GLN A 23 7.07 16.93 -39.37
C GLN A 23 7.60 17.69 -38.12
N ASN A 24 8.88 17.60 -37.71
CA ASN A 24 10.11 18.26 -38.24
C ASN A 24 9.94 19.80 -38.31
N GLU A 25 10.83 20.70 -37.87
CA GLU A 25 12.29 20.67 -37.65
C GLU A 25 12.77 22.05 -37.09
N THR A 26 13.93 22.06 -36.39
CA THR A 26 15.07 23.03 -36.49
C THR A 26 14.84 24.51 -36.07
N THR A 27 15.61 25.17 -35.19
CA THR A 27 17.06 25.51 -35.30
C THR A 27 17.60 26.24 -34.06
N ALA A 28 18.92 26.19 -33.91
CA ALA A 28 19.85 26.54 -32.84
C ALA A 28 20.06 28.04 -32.44
N ALA A 29 20.78 28.20 -31.33
CA ALA A 29 21.20 29.39 -30.55
C ALA A 29 22.49 30.10 -31.10
N PRO A 30 23.34 30.86 -30.35
CA PRO A 30 23.27 31.78 -29.17
C PRO A 30 24.02 33.13 -29.53
N PRO A 31 24.83 33.88 -28.73
CA PRO A 31 25.08 34.03 -27.27
C PRO A 31 25.17 35.51 -26.77
N LYS A 32 25.40 35.74 -25.46
CA LYS A 32 26.29 36.82 -24.95
C LYS A 32 26.70 36.63 -23.48
N THR A 33 27.97 36.90 -23.23
CA THR A 33 28.83 36.60 -22.08
C THR A 33 28.79 37.68 -20.97
N GLU A 34 29.25 37.25 -19.79
CA GLU A 34 29.42 37.89 -18.46
C GLU A 34 30.16 39.25 -18.39
N PRO A 35 30.32 39.84 -17.18
CA PRO A 35 31.53 39.54 -16.39
C PRO A 35 31.34 39.33 -14.87
N ALA A 36 32.34 38.62 -14.32
CA ALA A 36 32.60 38.19 -12.95
C ALA A 36 32.75 39.29 -11.88
N THR A 37 32.82 38.91 -10.59
CA THR A 37 34.01 39.12 -9.70
C THR A 37 33.80 38.63 -8.23
N LYS A 38 34.77 37.81 -7.75
CA LYS A 38 35.35 37.59 -6.39
C LYS A 38 34.67 36.75 -5.28
N ASP A 39 35.31 35.60 -5.04
CA ASP A 39 35.97 35.12 -3.80
C ASP A 39 35.39 35.50 -2.42
N THR A 40 35.05 34.48 -1.63
CA THR A 40 35.52 34.34 -0.24
C THR A 40 35.54 32.86 0.17
N LEU A 41 36.74 32.38 0.49
CA LEU A 41 37.01 31.11 1.17
C LEU A 41 36.54 31.20 2.63
N ARG A 42 35.75 30.23 3.12
CA ARG A 42 35.66 29.94 4.55
C ARG A 42 35.46 28.44 4.78
N SER A 43 36.55 27.81 5.22
CA SER A 43 36.56 26.58 6.01
C SER A 43 35.76 26.81 7.29
N ASP A 44 34.90 25.87 7.70
CA ASP A 44 35.09 25.08 8.92
C ASP A 44 33.90 24.11 9.18
N THR A 45 34.25 22.98 9.78
CA THR A 45 33.48 22.14 10.72
C THR A 45 32.29 21.31 10.24
N GLY A 46 32.58 20.02 10.03
CA GLY A 46 31.89 18.89 10.67
C GLY A 46 30.37 18.97 10.78
N GLU A 47 29.67 18.71 9.69
CA GLU A 47 28.26 18.35 9.78
C GLU A 47 28.18 16.88 10.20
N ALA A 48 27.79 16.69 11.47
CA ALA A 48 27.35 15.40 11.97
C ALA A 48 26.31 14.85 10.98
N VAL A 49 26.55 13.62 10.51
CA VAL A 49 25.65 12.90 9.62
C VAL A 49 24.25 12.98 10.22
N SER A 50 23.40 13.81 9.61
CA SER A 50 21.99 13.89 9.98
C SER A 50 21.43 12.49 9.82
N ILE A 51 21.03 11.89 10.93
CA ILE A 51 20.26 10.65 10.93
C ILE A 51 19.08 10.96 10.01
N ALA A 52 19.05 10.31 8.84
CA ALA A 52 18.04 10.59 7.84
C ALA A 52 16.68 10.41 8.51
N GLU A 53 15.94 11.50 8.68
CA GLU A 53 14.57 11.43 9.17
C GLU A 53 13.74 10.61 8.18
N THR A 54 12.96 9.66 8.68
CA THR A 54 12.03 8.88 7.87
C THR A 54 11.12 9.82 7.09
N ARG A 55 11.16 9.77 5.76
CA ARG A 55 10.39 10.70 4.91
C ARG A 55 9.04 10.10 4.55
N LEU A 56 8.21 9.82 5.54
CA LEU A 56 6.81 9.50 5.27
C LEU A 56 6.18 10.65 4.47
N PRO A 57 5.25 10.37 3.54
CA PRO A 57 4.54 11.43 2.85
C PRO A 57 3.84 12.32 3.89
N GLY A 58 4.22 13.60 3.95
CA GLY A 58 3.77 14.53 4.99
C GLY A 58 2.27 14.83 5.01
N SER A 59 1.50 14.26 4.07
CA SER A 59 0.05 14.39 3.95
C SER A 59 -0.73 13.22 4.51
N LEU A 60 -0.08 12.14 5.00
CA LEU A 60 -0.81 10.99 5.53
C LEU A 60 -1.39 11.30 6.91
N PRO A 61 -2.68 11.02 7.14
CA PRO A 61 -3.26 11.18 8.47
C PRO A 61 -2.64 10.16 9.42
N GLN A 62 -2.30 10.60 10.64
CA GLN A 62 -1.97 9.69 11.74
C GLN A 62 -3.25 9.25 12.43
N ARG A 63 -3.44 7.93 12.59
CA ARG A 63 -4.55 7.37 13.38
C ARG A 63 -4.03 6.93 14.75
N ASN A 64 -4.72 7.31 15.81
CA ASN A 64 -4.38 6.92 17.18
C ASN A 64 -5.15 5.67 17.61
N PHE A 65 -4.61 4.92 18.57
CA PHE A 65 -5.23 3.71 19.11
C PHE A 65 -6.52 4.00 19.90
N PRO A 66 -7.50 3.08 19.92
CA PRO A 66 -7.56 1.87 19.10
C PRO A 66 -7.98 2.17 17.65
N ILE A 67 -7.44 1.43 16.70
CA ILE A 67 -7.74 1.56 15.28
C ILE A 67 -8.43 0.28 14.82
N LYS A 68 -9.61 0.41 14.22
CA LYS A 68 -10.21 -0.67 13.43
C LYS A 68 -9.87 -0.46 11.96
N ASP A 69 -9.38 -1.52 11.31
CA ASP A 69 -9.23 -1.59 9.86
C ASP A 69 -10.13 -2.68 9.29
N SER A 70 -10.97 -2.27 8.35
CA SER A 70 -11.86 -3.13 7.57
C SER A 70 -11.96 -2.55 6.16
N THR A 71 -10.80 -2.17 5.62
CA THR A 71 -10.70 -1.66 4.25
C THR A 71 -11.21 -2.73 3.28
N SER A 72 -12.13 -2.36 2.41
CA SER A 72 -12.85 -3.25 1.49
C SER A 72 -13.08 -2.55 0.14
N PHE A 73 -13.53 -3.29 -0.87
CA PHE A 73 -13.88 -2.71 -2.18
C PHE A 73 -14.94 -1.59 -2.08
N ASP A 74 -15.78 -1.62 -1.05
CA ASP A 74 -16.81 -0.59 -0.81
C ASP A 74 -16.24 0.76 -0.34
N ASN A 75 -15.07 0.76 0.31
CA ASN A 75 -14.56 1.95 1.02
C ASN A 75 -13.12 2.36 0.66
N PHE A 76 -12.37 1.54 -0.09
CA PHE A 76 -10.94 1.79 -0.31
C PHE A 76 -10.66 3.09 -1.09
N GLU A 77 -11.55 3.50 -2.00
CA GLU A 77 -11.39 4.76 -2.75
C GLU A 77 -11.59 6.01 -1.88
N GLN A 78 -12.29 5.86 -0.75
CA GLN A 78 -12.62 6.96 0.18
C GLN A 78 -11.48 7.26 1.15
N THR A 79 -10.46 6.40 1.21
CA THR A 79 -9.37 6.51 2.17
C THR A 79 -8.02 6.57 1.46
N GLY A 80 -7.04 7.20 2.12
CA GLY A 80 -5.67 7.31 1.62
C GLY A 80 -5.49 8.18 0.38
N ILE A 81 -4.25 8.21 -0.09
CA ILE A 81 -3.81 8.93 -1.29
C ILE A 81 -3.10 7.96 -2.24
N ALA A 82 -3.14 8.22 -3.54
CA ALA A 82 -2.37 7.44 -4.50
C ALA A 82 -0.87 7.46 -4.17
N ASP A 83 -0.20 6.32 -4.31
CA ASP A 83 1.26 6.29 -4.19
C ASP A 83 1.92 7.10 -5.31
N ASN A 84 2.77 8.05 -4.94
CA ASN A 84 3.54 8.89 -5.86
C ASN A 84 5.03 8.50 -5.87
N GLY A 85 5.33 7.21 -5.71
CA GLY A 85 6.70 6.67 -5.73
C GLY A 85 7.32 6.41 -4.35
N PHE A 86 6.55 6.57 -3.27
CA PHE A 86 7.00 6.19 -1.92
C PHE A 86 7.25 4.68 -1.85
N LEU A 87 6.32 3.87 -2.36
CA LEU A 87 6.46 2.40 -2.35
C LEU A 87 7.67 1.92 -3.15
N LYS A 88 7.94 2.57 -4.29
CA LYS A 88 9.14 2.31 -5.09
C LYS A 88 10.42 2.63 -4.32
N ARG A 89 10.44 3.74 -3.56
CA ARG A 89 11.60 4.17 -2.77
C ARG A 89 11.94 3.17 -1.66
N ILE A 90 10.94 2.68 -0.95
CA ILE A 90 11.11 1.68 0.12
C ILE A 90 11.29 0.25 -0.41
N LYS A 91 11.32 0.07 -1.75
CA LYS A 91 11.40 -1.23 -2.44
C LYS A 91 10.29 -2.20 -1.99
N PHE A 92 9.07 -1.68 -1.82
CA PHE A 92 7.93 -2.51 -1.46
C PHE A 92 7.62 -3.49 -2.60
N ASN A 93 7.60 -4.78 -2.27
CA ASN A 93 7.15 -5.83 -3.16
C ASN A 93 5.87 -6.44 -2.56
N PRO A 94 4.70 -6.32 -3.20
CA PRO A 94 3.45 -6.87 -2.69
C PRO A 94 3.44 -8.40 -2.67
N GLY A 95 4.29 -9.07 -3.46
CA GLY A 95 4.23 -10.53 -3.64
C GLY A 95 3.20 -10.98 -4.69
N HIS A 96 2.50 -10.03 -5.31
CA HIS A 96 1.50 -10.24 -6.35
C HIS A 96 1.94 -9.55 -7.64
N LEU A 97 2.01 -10.30 -8.76
CA LEU A 97 2.56 -9.81 -10.02
C LEU A 97 1.68 -8.75 -10.72
N ASP A 98 0.37 -8.79 -10.46
CA ASP A 98 -0.63 -7.90 -11.03
C ASP A 98 -1.10 -6.82 -10.05
N ALA A 99 -0.32 -6.59 -8.99
CA ALA A 99 -0.64 -5.61 -7.97
C ALA A 99 -0.74 -4.20 -8.55
N ARG A 100 -1.85 -3.51 -8.27
CA ARG A 100 -2.18 -2.19 -8.85
C ARG A 100 -2.95 -1.33 -7.87
N ASN A 101 -3.18 -0.07 -8.27
CA ASN A 101 -4.01 0.90 -7.53
C ASN A 101 -3.57 1.07 -6.07
N PHE A 102 -2.26 1.25 -5.87
CA PHE A 102 -1.68 1.43 -4.54
C PHE A 102 -2.13 2.73 -3.91
N ARG A 103 -2.57 2.64 -2.65
CA ARG A 103 -2.98 3.77 -1.82
C ARG A 103 -2.23 3.73 -0.50
N LEU A 104 -1.75 4.88 -0.07
CA LEU A 104 -1.14 5.09 1.24
C LEU A 104 -2.23 5.65 2.15
N ASN A 105 -2.61 4.91 3.19
CA ASN A 105 -3.84 5.19 3.94
C ASN A 105 -3.61 6.11 5.13
N TYR A 106 -2.78 5.67 6.07
CA TYR A 106 -2.51 6.36 7.32
C TYR A 106 -1.22 5.84 7.98
N THR A 107 -0.75 6.57 8.98
CA THR A 107 0.36 6.15 9.85
C THR A 107 -0.15 5.77 11.23
N VAL A 108 0.61 4.92 11.95
CA VAL A 108 0.26 4.47 13.31
C VAL A 108 1.41 4.80 14.29
N PRO A 109 1.15 5.48 15.42
CA PRO A 109 2.18 5.96 16.33
C PRO A 109 2.62 4.87 17.34
N PHE A 110 3.16 3.77 16.84
CA PHE A 110 3.65 2.69 17.71
C PHE A 110 4.93 3.04 18.49
N SER A 111 5.86 3.73 17.84
CA SER A 111 7.20 4.01 18.38
C SER A 111 7.85 5.18 17.67
N GLU A 112 8.84 5.79 18.33
CA GLU A 112 9.75 6.78 17.72
C GLU A 112 10.99 6.10 17.09
N ASN A 113 11.18 4.79 17.32
CA ASN A 113 12.33 4.03 16.82
C ASN A 113 12.18 3.60 15.36
N PHE A 114 10.95 3.46 14.90
CA PHE A 114 10.58 3.07 13.55
C PHE A 114 9.30 3.80 13.17
N SER A 115 9.04 3.93 11.87
CA SER A 115 7.77 4.44 11.38
C SER A 115 6.85 3.30 10.98
N SER A 116 5.55 3.57 10.93
CA SER A 116 4.58 2.61 10.40
C SER A 116 3.59 3.28 9.47
N VAL A 117 3.24 2.58 8.38
CA VAL A 117 2.36 3.06 7.33
C VAL A 117 1.45 1.92 6.88
N VAL A 118 0.19 2.23 6.65
CA VAL A 118 -0.79 1.30 6.09
C VAL A 118 -0.96 1.58 4.60
N VAL A 119 -0.88 0.52 3.81
CA VAL A 119 -0.93 0.54 2.35
C VAL A 119 -2.01 -0.41 1.88
N THR A 120 -2.86 0.03 0.97
CA THR A 120 -3.85 -0.80 0.29
C THR A 120 -3.52 -0.95 -1.18
N TYR A 121 -3.76 -2.12 -1.77
CA TYR A 121 -3.58 -2.37 -3.19
C TYR A 121 -4.49 -3.51 -3.67
N GLN A 122 -4.81 -3.50 -4.95
CA GLN A 122 -5.57 -4.56 -5.61
C GLN A 122 -4.61 -5.61 -6.20
N SER A 123 -5.02 -6.88 -6.21
CA SER A 123 -4.43 -7.94 -7.04
C SER A 123 -5.54 -8.49 -7.92
N GLY A 124 -5.31 -8.52 -9.23
CA GLY A 124 -6.33 -8.84 -10.21
C GLY A 124 -7.55 -7.93 -10.12
N GLU A 125 -8.73 -8.49 -10.38
CA GLU A 125 -10.02 -7.77 -10.33
C GLU A 125 -10.79 -7.97 -9.03
N HIS A 126 -10.45 -9.01 -8.25
CA HIS A 126 -11.31 -9.48 -7.18
C HIS A 126 -10.66 -9.49 -5.79
N GLU A 127 -9.38 -9.13 -5.67
CA GLU A 127 -8.70 -9.15 -4.38
C GLU A 127 -8.17 -7.76 -4.01
N LEU A 128 -8.40 -7.38 -2.76
CA LEU A 128 -7.91 -6.13 -2.17
C LEU A 128 -7.14 -6.45 -0.89
N PHE A 129 -5.89 -6.02 -0.82
CA PHE A 129 -5.00 -6.26 0.32
C PHE A 129 -4.73 -4.96 1.04
N THR A 130 -4.75 -4.98 2.37
CA THR A 130 -4.30 -3.86 3.20
C THR A 130 -3.22 -4.34 4.17
N THR A 131 -2.03 -3.76 4.02
CA THR A 131 -0.81 -4.16 4.72
C THR A 131 -0.30 -3.02 5.60
N LEU A 132 -0.10 -3.31 6.88
CA LEU A 132 0.68 -2.47 7.79
C LEU A 132 2.16 -2.79 7.61
N ILE A 133 2.98 -1.78 7.35
CA ILE A 133 4.41 -1.89 7.11
C ILE A 133 5.14 -1.10 8.19
N THR A 134 6.20 -1.68 8.76
CA THR A 134 7.15 -0.97 9.63
C THR A 134 8.43 -0.66 8.88
N LEU A 135 8.97 0.54 9.11
CA LEU A 135 10.12 1.09 8.39
C LEU A 135 11.18 1.56 9.37
N SER A 136 12.44 1.28 9.09
CA SER A 136 13.56 1.91 9.79
C SER A 136 13.59 3.42 9.51
N LYS A 137 14.47 4.14 10.22
CA LYS A 137 14.66 5.59 9.99
C LYS A 137 15.16 5.88 8.57
N GLU A 138 15.87 4.92 7.98
CA GLU A 138 16.41 4.95 6.62
C GLU A 138 15.42 4.40 5.57
N ASP A 139 14.11 4.42 5.84
CA ASP A 139 13.06 3.99 4.91
C ASP A 139 13.19 2.51 4.46
N THR A 140 13.87 1.67 5.24
CA THR A 140 13.99 0.22 4.95
C THR A 140 12.86 -0.55 5.61
N ILE A 141 12.17 -1.42 4.87
CA ILE A 141 11.13 -2.30 5.43
C ILE A 141 11.74 -3.22 6.48
N ILE A 142 11.27 -3.08 7.72
CA ILE A 142 11.61 -3.95 8.84
C ILE A 142 10.74 -5.20 8.78
N ASP A 143 9.42 -5.00 8.71
CA ASP A 143 8.44 -6.07 8.69
C ASP A 143 7.10 -5.62 8.09
N ARG A 144 6.19 -6.56 7.88
CA ARG A 144 4.85 -6.32 7.31
C ARG A 144 3.81 -7.25 7.92
N LEU A 145 2.58 -6.77 8.00
CA LEU A 145 1.42 -7.55 8.45
C LEU A 145 0.20 -7.20 7.60
N GLU A 146 -0.44 -8.20 7.01
CA GLU A 146 -1.74 -8.01 6.38
C GLU A 146 -2.81 -7.84 7.46
N ILE A 147 -3.49 -6.70 7.44
CA ILE A 147 -4.41 -6.26 8.50
C ILE A 147 -5.86 -6.15 8.02
N ALA A 148 -6.09 -6.11 6.71
CA ALA A 148 -7.40 -6.30 6.10
C ALA A 148 -7.24 -6.89 4.69
N TYR A 149 -8.27 -7.58 4.25
CA TYR A 149 -8.37 -8.26 2.96
C TYR A 149 -9.84 -8.37 2.60
N ASP A 150 -10.14 -8.23 1.31
CA ASP A 150 -11.48 -8.35 0.78
C ASP A 150 -11.44 -9.07 -0.57
N GLU A 151 -12.31 -10.05 -0.73
CA GLU A 151 -12.47 -10.87 -1.94
C GLU A 151 -13.90 -10.73 -2.47
N ILE A 152 -14.05 -10.40 -3.75
CA ILE A 152 -15.37 -10.07 -4.34
C ILE A 152 -15.80 -10.97 -5.49
N ALA A 153 -15.05 -12.01 -5.86
CA ALA A 153 -15.49 -12.97 -6.86
C ALA A 153 -16.66 -13.80 -6.32
N GLU A 154 -16.51 -14.37 -5.12
CA GLU A 154 -17.54 -15.16 -4.44
C GLU A 154 -17.93 -14.58 -3.07
N SER A 155 -17.32 -13.46 -2.65
CA SER A 155 -17.50 -12.88 -1.31
C SER A 155 -17.24 -13.91 -0.20
N ALA A 156 -16.30 -14.81 -0.46
CA ALA A 156 -16.02 -15.99 0.32
C ALA A 156 -15.09 -15.67 1.50
N PHE A 157 -14.17 -14.73 1.31
CA PHE A 157 -13.08 -14.49 2.23
C PHE A 157 -12.91 -13.01 2.56
N GLY A 158 -12.53 -12.74 3.80
CA GLY A 158 -12.26 -11.37 4.23
C GLY A 158 -11.42 -11.34 5.50
N LYS A 159 -10.81 -10.18 5.76
CA LYS A 159 -9.98 -9.95 6.93
C LYS A 159 -10.20 -8.55 7.46
N SER A 160 -10.21 -8.44 8.78
CA SER A 160 -10.26 -7.15 9.48
C SER A 160 -9.35 -7.19 10.70
N SER A 161 -9.04 -6.03 11.26
CA SER A 161 -8.19 -5.95 12.44
C SER A 161 -8.61 -4.90 13.46
N SER A 162 -8.24 -5.17 14.71
CA SER A 162 -8.15 -4.21 15.80
C SER A 162 -6.69 -4.00 16.14
N ILE A 163 -6.20 -2.78 15.98
CA ILE A 163 -4.84 -2.35 16.27
C ILE A 163 -4.89 -1.52 17.56
N GLU A 164 -4.29 -2.06 18.61
CA GLU A 164 -4.15 -1.47 19.92
C GLU A 164 -2.68 -1.14 20.18
N LYS A 165 -2.39 -0.43 21.28
CA LYS A 165 -1.02 0.01 21.57
C LYS A 165 -0.05 -1.17 21.78
N ASP A 166 -0.53 -2.24 22.37
CA ASP A 166 0.24 -3.40 22.82
C ASP A 166 0.04 -4.65 21.94
N LYS A 167 -1.03 -4.69 21.14
CA LYS A 167 -1.34 -5.82 20.27
C LYS A 167 -2.11 -5.44 19.02
N ILE A 168 -2.05 -6.31 18.02
CA ILE A 168 -2.88 -6.27 16.82
C ILE A 168 -3.63 -7.59 16.74
N THR A 169 -4.95 -7.54 16.72
CA THR A 169 -5.78 -8.72 16.48
C THR A 169 -6.27 -8.68 15.05
N VAL A 170 -5.92 -9.70 14.27
CA VAL A 170 -6.38 -9.90 12.89
C VAL A 170 -7.40 -11.04 12.90
N THR A 171 -8.58 -10.80 12.35
CA THR A 171 -9.63 -11.81 12.21
C THR A 171 -9.82 -12.12 10.74
N ASP A 172 -9.50 -13.36 10.37
CA ASP A 172 -9.81 -13.99 9.09
C ASP A 172 -11.26 -14.49 9.12
N TRP A 173 -12.00 -14.29 8.04
CA TRP A 173 -13.39 -14.73 7.87
C TRP A 173 -13.54 -15.58 6.61
N ASN A 174 -14.32 -16.65 6.72
CA ASN A 174 -14.70 -17.55 5.65
C ASN A 174 -16.22 -17.74 5.66
N TRP A 175 -16.88 -17.27 4.61
CA TRP A 175 -18.33 -17.36 4.39
C TRP A 175 -18.78 -18.57 3.56
N MET A 176 -17.84 -19.45 3.15
CA MET A 176 -18.15 -20.66 2.35
C MET A 176 -18.80 -21.80 3.17
N SER A 177 -18.88 -21.65 4.49
CA SER A 177 -19.49 -22.65 5.37
C SER A 177 -21.01 -22.60 5.29
N GLU A 178 -21.65 -23.75 5.03
CA GLU A 178 -23.08 -23.88 4.75
C GLU A 178 -23.99 -23.44 5.93
N GLU A 179 -23.52 -23.52 7.17
CA GLU A 179 -24.32 -23.17 8.35
C GLU A 179 -24.15 -21.71 8.78
N LYS A 180 -22.90 -21.26 8.90
CA LYS A 180 -22.52 -19.92 9.37
C LYS A 180 -21.07 -19.59 9.00
N PRO A 181 -20.73 -18.29 8.91
CA PRO A 181 -19.35 -17.87 8.69
C PRO A 181 -18.42 -18.39 9.78
N VAL A 182 -17.24 -18.85 9.37
CA VAL A 182 -16.17 -19.29 10.26
C VAL A 182 -15.15 -18.17 10.36
N SER A 183 -14.64 -17.91 11.57
CA SER A 183 -13.59 -16.92 11.78
C SER A 183 -12.45 -17.47 12.62
N GLU A 184 -11.23 -17.10 12.27
CA GLU A 184 -10.02 -17.36 13.06
C GLU A 184 -9.38 -16.03 13.43
N SER A 185 -8.94 -15.86 14.68
CA SER A 185 -8.25 -14.65 15.11
C SER A 185 -6.80 -14.95 15.52
N LYS A 186 -5.88 -14.15 14.99
CA LYS A 186 -4.46 -14.17 15.32
C LYS A 186 -4.09 -12.87 16.02
N THR A 187 -3.42 -12.98 17.15
CA THR A 187 -2.92 -11.80 17.88
C THR A 187 -1.43 -11.66 17.64
N TYR A 188 -1.00 -10.45 17.33
CA TYR A 188 0.39 -10.09 17.12
C TYR A 188 0.81 -9.04 18.15
N VAL A 189 2.05 -9.09 18.59
CA VAL A 189 2.71 -8.01 19.33
C VAL A 189 3.73 -7.39 18.40
N LEU A 190 3.72 -6.06 18.34
CA LEU A 190 4.77 -5.31 17.66
C LEU A 190 5.95 -5.09 18.61
N GLN A 191 7.09 -5.66 18.26
CA GLN A 191 8.31 -5.59 19.06
C GLN A 191 8.99 -4.22 18.93
N GLN A 192 9.88 -3.89 19.88
CA GLN A 192 10.60 -2.61 19.87
C GLN A 192 11.53 -2.42 18.67
N ASP A 193 11.94 -3.52 18.03
CA ASP A 193 12.71 -3.51 16.78
C ASP A 193 11.83 -3.37 15.52
N GLY A 194 10.51 -3.22 15.68
CA GLY A 194 9.56 -3.04 14.59
C GLY A 194 9.03 -4.34 13.96
N LYS A 195 9.37 -5.52 14.51
CA LYS A 195 8.90 -6.81 13.99
C LYS A 195 7.58 -7.26 14.61
N PHE A 196 6.74 -7.89 13.81
CA PHE A 196 5.50 -8.50 14.28
C PHE A 196 5.76 -9.92 14.77
N LYS A 197 5.38 -10.20 16.03
CA LYS A 197 5.44 -11.54 16.59
C LYS A 197 4.04 -12.06 16.86
N ILE A 198 3.68 -13.17 16.23
CA ILE A 198 2.43 -13.87 16.53
C ILE A 198 2.48 -14.43 17.96
N LEU A 199 1.40 -14.20 18.71
CA LEU A 199 1.16 -14.85 19.99
C LEU A 199 0.52 -16.21 19.75
N PRO A 200 0.91 -17.25 20.51
CA PRO A 200 0.23 -18.53 20.46
C PRO A 200 -1.27 -18.30 20.73
N SER A 201 -2.13 -18.87 19.89
CA SER A 201 -3.55 -18.97 20.21
C SER A 201 -3.66 -19.60 21.59
N ALA A 202 -4.41 -18.98 22.50
CA ALA A 202 -4.70 -19.58 23.79
C ALA A 202 -5.45 -20.87 23.51
N GLY A 203 -4.73 -22.00 23.45
CA GLY A 203 -5.32 -23.30 23.24
C GLY A 203 -6.35 -23.50 24.36
N ASN A 204 -7.59 -23.81 23.97
CA ASN A 204 -8.61 -24.23 24.92
C ASN A 204 -8.04 -25.42 25.69
N LYS A 205 -7.66 -25.18 26.95
CA LYS A 205 -7.36 -26.25 27.92
C LYS A 205 -8.66 -26.88 28.39
#